data_AF-A0A2D4PHD3-F1
#
_entry.id   AF-A0A2D4PHD3-F1
#
_cell.length_a   1.000
_cell.length_b   1.000
_cell.length_c   1.000
_cell.angle_alpha   90.00
_cell.angle_beta   90.00
_cell.angle_gamma   90.00
#
_symmetry.space_group_name_H-M   'P 1'
#
loop_
_entity.id
_entity.type
_entity.pdbx_description
1 polymer ?
#
loop_
_entity_poly.entity_id
_entity_poly.type
_entity_poly.pdbx_seq_one_letter_code
_entity_poly.pdbx_strand_id
1 'polypeptide(L)'
;GGDITGYHVYKLFLGTNEWSRCTEKPVKVLSYLVKGIREGADYKLRVTALNIAGEGPPGETEPVTVAEPKEPPTVELDVSVKQGVQILAGQTLRLPATVTGRPHPTIVWTLEDGEIDKERVVIENVGTSSVLSIKNALRKDHGRYVITATNESGSKSAATRAEIFD
;
A
#
# COMPACT_ATOMS: atom_id res chain seq x y z
N GLY A 1 -24.95 -36.83 2.69
CA GLY A 1 -24.54 -35.83 1.67
C GLY A 1 -23.43 -36.44 0.85
N GLY A 2 -23.39 -36.19 -0.46
CA GLY A 2 -22.29 -36.65 -1.33
C GLY A 2 -21.10 -35.69 -1.31
N ASP A 3 -19.94 -36.18 -1.72
CA ASP A 3 -18.70 -35.40 -1.77
C ASP A 3 -18.81 -34.20 -2.73
N ILE A 4 -18.25 -33.07 -2.31
CA ILE A 4 -18.21 -31.85 -3.12
C ILE A 4 -17.21 -32.05 -4.26
N THR A 5 -17.70 -31.95 -5.50
CA THR A 5 -16.91 -32.10 -6.73
C THR A 5 -16.38 -30.77 -7.27
N GLY A 6 -16.93 -29.64 -6.81
CA GLY A 6 -16.45 -28.29 -7.10
C GLY A 6 -17.42 -27.19 -6.66
N TYR A 7 -17.19 -25.96 -7.10
CA TYR A 7 -17.99 -24.79 -6.77
C TYR A 7 -18.30 -23.94 -8.00
N HIS A 8 -19.50 -23.36 -8.05
CA HIS A 8 -19.83 -22.30 -9.01
C HIS A 8 -19.94 -20.95 -8.30
N VAL A 9 -19.39 -19.91 -8.94
CA VAL A 9 -19.42 -18.54 -8.42
C VAL A 9 -20.33 -17.71 -9.33
N TYR A 10 -21.17 -16.89 -8.72
CA TYR A 10 -22.04 -15.95 -9.42
C TYR A 10 -21.86 -14.55 -8.84
N LYS A 11 -22.11 -13.54 -9.67
CA LYS A 11 -22.14 -12.13 -9.28
C LYS A 11 -23.48 -11.51 -9.64
N LEU A 12 -23.93 -10.58 -8.81
CA LEU A 12 -25.10 -9.74 -9.03
C LEU A 12 -24.62 -8.30 -9.01
N PHE A 13 -24.84 -7.55 -10.09
CA PHE A 13 -24.61 -6.11 -10.12
C PHE A 13 -25.77 -5.43 -9.40
N LEU A 14 -25.49 -4.68 -8.33
CA LEU A 14 -26.56 -4.00 -7.60
C LEU A 14 -27.15 -2.89 -8.48
N GLY A 15 -28.47 -2.97 -8.67
CA GLY A 15 -29.20 -2.22 -9.69
C GLY A 15 -29.80 -3.11 -10.78
N THR A 16 -29.32 -4.35 -10.92
CA THR A 16 -30.06 -5.43 -11.60
C THR A 16 -30.58 -6.44 -10.58
N ASN A 17 -31.50 -7.30 -11.02
CA ASN A 17 -32.04 -8.41 -10.23
C ASN A 17 -31.59 -9.78 -10.77
N GLU A 18 -30.49 -9.82 -11.53
CA GLU A 18 -30.05 -11.02 -12.25
C GLU A 18 -28.64 -11.46 -11.86
N TRP A 19 -28.53 -12.72 -11.40
CA TRP A 19 -27.26 -13.36 -11.10
C TRP A 19 -26.59 -13.85 -12.37
N SER A 20 -25.38 -13.38 -12.63
CA SER A 20 -24.53 -13.85 -13.73
C SER A 20 -23.50 -14.85 -13.22
N ARG A 21 -23.40 -16.01 -13.86
CA ARG A 21 -22.37 -17.02 -13.54
C ARG A 21 -20.99 -16.49 -13.94
N CYS A 22 -20.02 -16.62 -13.05
CA CYS A 22 -18.62 -16.24 -13.30
C CYS A 22 -17.77 -17.43 -13.76
N THR A 23 -18.10 -18.65 -13.33
CA THR A 23 -17.33 -19.85 -13.65
C THR A 23 -17.97 -20.67 -14.77
N GLU A 24 -17.21 -20.99 -15.82
CA GLU A 24 -17.69 -21.90 -16.89
C GLU A 24 -17.68 -23.37 -16.43
N LYS A 25 -16.65 -23.76 -15.67
CA LYS A 25 -16.49 -25.10 -15.10
C LYS A 25 -16.43 -25.01 -13.56
N PRO A 26 -16.81 -26.08 -12.84
CA PRO A 26 -16.72 -26.10 -11.39
C PRO A 26 -15.27 -25.88 -10.92
N VAL A 27 -15.08 -24.95 -10.01
CA VAL A 27 -13.76 -24.64 -9.43
C VAL A 27 -13.54 -25.57 -8.23
N LYS A 28 -12.37 -26.23 -8.17
CA LYS A 28 -12.04 -27.16 -7.08
C LYS A 28 -11.30 -26.50 -5.91
N VAL A 29 -10.74 -25.32 -6.13
CA VAL A 29 -10.05 -24.53 -5.10
C VAL A 29 -11.02 -23.57 -4.40
N LEU A 30 -10.69 -23.17 -3.17
CA LEU A 30 -11.52 -22.30 -2.33
C LEU A 30 -11.26 -20.79 -2.55
N SER A 31 -10.67 -20.43 -3.69
CA SER A 31 -10.36 -19.05 -4.08
C SER A 31 -10.66 -18.84 -5.56
N TYR A 32 -11.32 -17.74 -5.91
CA TYR A 32 -11.67 -17.43 -7.29
C TYR A 32 -11.61 -15.92 -7.56
N LEU A 33 -10.99 -15.53 -8.69
CA LEU A 33 -10.93 -14.15 -9.15
C LEU A 33 -12.10 -13.83 -10.08
N VAL A 34 -13.04 -13.03 -9.60
CA VAL A 34 -14.18 -12.56 -10.39
C VAL A 34 -13.73 -11.49 -11.38
N LYS A 35 -14.03 -11.70 -12.67
CA LYS A 35 -13.68 -10.77 -13.78
C LYS A 35 -14.90 -10.01 -14.30
N GLY A 36 -14.66 -8.97 -15.09
CA GLY A 36 -15.70 -8.17 -15.75
C GLY A 36 -16.57 -7.41 -14.75
N ILE A 37 -15.93 -6.80 -13.76
CA ILE A 37 -16.55 -5.92 -12.77
C ILE A 37 -16.30 -4.46 -13.16
N ARG A 38 -17.18 -3.56 -12.71
CA ARG A 38 -17.07 -2.12 -12.97
C ARG A 38 -16.58 -1.42 -11.70
N GLU A 39 -15.58 -0.58 -11.83
CA GLU A 39 -15.11 0.27 -10.72
C GLU A 39 -16.23 1.21 -10.25
N GLY A 40 -16.31 1.42 -8.93
CA GLY A 40 -17.34 2.19 -8.25
C GLY A 40 -18.70 1.50 -8.12
N ALA A 41 -18.88 0.31 -8.70
CA ALA A 41 -20.14 -0.42 -8.62
C ALA A 41 -20.18 -1.41 -7.46
N ASP A 42 -21.36 -1.61 -6.90
CA ASP A 42 -21.59 -2.60 -5.87
C ASP A 42 -22.01 -3.95 -6.47
N TYR A 43 -21.42 -5.03 -5.97
CA TYR A 43 -21.78 -6.39 -6.35
C TYR A 43 -22.09 -7.24 -5.12
N LYS A 44 -23.07 -8.14 -5.24
CA LYS A 44 -23.18 -9.30 -4.35
C LYS A 44 -22.57 -10.51 -5.03
N LEU A 45 -21.88 -11.36 -4.27
CA LEU A 45 -21.37 -12.63 -4.75
C LEU A 45 -22.15 -13.76 -4.09
N ARG A 46 -22.32 -14.85 -4.83
CA ARG A 46 -22.79 -16.11 -4.24
C ARG A 46 -21.99 -17.29 -4.76
N VAL A 47 -21.88 -18.32 -3.94
CA VAL A 47 -21.16 -19.55 -4.25
C VAL A 47 -22.07 -20.73 -3.98
N THR A 48 -22.19 -21.63 -4.94
CA THR A 48 -22.90 -22.91 -4.79
C THR A 48 -21.88 -24.05 -4.81
N ALA A 49 -22.04 -25.01 -3.90
CA ALA A 49 -21.27 -26.25 -3.91
C ALA A 49 -21.92 -27.24 -4.89
N LEU A 50 -21.11 -27.92 -5.69
CA LEU A 50 -21.54 -28.97 -6.62
C LEU A 50 -21.16 -30.33 -6.05
N ASN A 51 -22.08 -31.29 -6.08
CA ASN A 51 -21.80 -32.70 -5.82
C ASN A 51 -22.40 -33.56 -6.94
N ILE A 52 -22.39 -34.89 -6.78
CA ILE A 52 -22.96 -35.83 -7.77
C ILE A 52 -24.47 -35.64 -8.02
N ALA A 53 -25.19 -35.01 -7.09
CA ALA A 53 -26.61 -34.72 -7.19
C ALA A 53 -26.90 -33.32 -7.78
N GLY A 54 -25.87 -32.50 -8.01
CA GLY A 54 -25.99 -31.16 -8.59
C GLY A 54 -25.58 -30.04 -7.64
N GLU A 55 -26.04 -28.83 -7.94
CA GLU A 55 -25.75 -27.62 -7.16
C GLU A 55 -26.59 -27.60 -5.87
N GLY A 56 -25.92 -27.43 -4.74
CA GLY A 56 -26.54 -27.22 -3.43
C GLY A 56 -26.99 -25.78 -3.20
N PRO A 57 -27.48 -25.46 -1.99
CA PRO A 57 -27.88 -24.10 -1.64
C PRO A 57 -26.71 -23.11 -1.75
N PRO A 58 -26.96 -21.87 -2.21
CA PRO A 58 -25.92 -20.84 -2.30
C PRO A 58 -25.57 -20.27 -0.93
N GLY A 59 -24.29 -19.96 -0.73
CA GLY A 59 -23.83 -19.00 0.27
C GLY A 59 -23.62 -17.63 -0.39
N GLU A 60 -24.16 -16.57 0.19
CA GLU A 60 -24.12 -15.21 -0.38
C GLU A 60 -23.28 -14.27 0.49
N THR A 61 -22.67 -13.26 -0.12
CA THR A 61 -21.96 -12.17 0.58
C THR A 61 -22.87 -10.97 0.78
N GLU A 62 -22.51 -10.11 1.73
CA GLU A 62 -22.97 -8.72 1.72
C GLU A 62 -22.50 -8.00 0.44
N PRO A 63 -23.14 -6.88 0.05
CA PRO A 63 -22.66 -6.01 -1.02
C PRO A 63 -21.20 -5.60 -0.84
N VAL A 64 -20.43 -5.66 -1.93
CA VAL A 64 -19.05 -5.18 -1.97
C VAL A 64 -18.90 -4.17 -3.11
N THR A 65 -18.45 -2.97 -2.77
CA THR A 65 -18.08 -1.94 -3.74
C THR A 65 -16.75 -2.29 -4.39
N VAL A 66 -16.71 -2.26 -5.71
CA VAL A 66 -15.47 -2.47 -6.46
C VAL A 66 -14.68 -1.16 -6.45
N ALA A 67 -13.63 -1.11 -5.65
CA ALA A 67 -12.70 0.00 -5.61
C ALA A 67 -11.28 -0.53 -5.48
N GLU A 68 -10.30 0.28 -5.86
CA GLU A 68 -8.91 -0.04 -5.52
C GLU A 68 -8.75 -0.10 -3.99
N PRO A 69 -7.96 -1.07 -3.46
CA PRO A 69 -7.67 -1.12 -2.04
C PRO A 69 -7.03 0.19 -1.59
N LYS A 70 -7.66 0.86 -0.63
CA LYS A 70 -7.19 2.10 -0.02
C LYS A 70 -6.53 1.78 1.31
N GLU A 71 -5.22 1.98 1.38
CA GLU A 71 -4.40 1.77 2.58
C GLU A 71 -3.74 3.11 2.96
N PRO A 72 -3.89 3.58 4.21
CA PRO A 72 -3.20 4.78 4.66
C PRO A 72 -1.68 4.61 4.56
N PRO A 73 -0.93 5.69 4.40
CA PRO A 73 0.50 5.58 4.23
C PRO A 73 1.15 5.12 5.55
N THR A 74 2.18 4.28 5.44
CA THR A 74 3.09 3.99 6.53
C THR A 74 4.48 4.50 6.16
N VAL A 75 5.18 5.03 7.16
CA VAL A 75 6.52 5.57 7.00
C VAL A 75 7.39 5.00 8.11
N GLU A 76 8.43 4.28 7.73
CA GLU A 76 9.39 3.69 8.64
C GLU A 76 10.80 4.09 8.24
N LEU A 77 11.49 4.79 9.13
CA LEU A 77 12.91 5.07 8.97
C LEU A 77 13.71 3.78 9.17
N ASP A 78 14.76 3.61 8.38
CA ASP A 78 15.66 2.47 8.53
C ASP A 78 16.28 2.44 9.93
N VAL A 79 16.56 1.24 10.44
CA VAL A 79 17.12 1.06 11.79
C VAL A 79 18.44 1.83 11.96
N SER A 80 19.23 1.98 10.89
CA SER A 80 20.48 2.75 10.90
C SER A 80 20.30 4.23 11.23
N VAL A 81 19.11 4.80 11.00
CA VAL A 81 18.85 6.23 11.20
C VAL A 81 17.71 6.50 12.18
N LYS A 82 16.97 5.48 12.61
CA LYS A 82 15.79 5.62 13.48
C LYS A 82 16.10 6.25 14.85
N GLN A 83 17.31 6.06 15.37
CA GLN A 83 17.76 6.63 16.66
C GLN A 83 18.52 7.96 16.50
N GLY A 84 18.61 8.48 15.28
CA GLY A 84 19.48 9.61 14.94
C GLY A 84 20.77 9.15 14.26
N VAL A 85 21.40 10.08 13.56
CA VAL A 85 22.62 9.87 12.76
C VAL A 85 23.67 10.87 13.18
N GLN A 86 24.89 10.40 13.37
CA GLN A 86 26.06 11.22 13.69
C GLN A 86 27.13 11.02 12.62
N ILE A 87 27.54 12.11 11.98
CA ILE A 87 28.58 12.10 10.94
C ILE A 87 29.54 13.26 11.11
N LEU A 88 30.70 13.19 10.45
CA LEU A 88 31.65 14.31 10.37
C LEU A 88 31.38 15.19 9.14
N ALA A 89 31.76 16.46 9.22
CA ALA A 89 31.71 17.38 8.11
C ALA A 89 32.50 16.81 6.91
N GLY A 90 31.94 16.96 5.71
CA GLY A 90 32.49 16.36 4.49
C GLY A 90 32.03 14.91 4.23
N GLN A 91 31.45 14.21 5.20
CA GLN A 91 30.84 12.88 4.95
C GLN A 91 29.50 12.99 4.23
N THR A 92 28.99 11.87 3.73
CA THR A 92 27.67 11.82 3.08
C THR A 92 26.61 11.46 4.13
N LEU A 93 25.66 12.37 4.36
CA LEU A 93 24.46 12.07 5.12
C LEU A 93 23.52 11.23 4.24
N ARG A 94 23.07 10.08 4.73
CA ARG A 94 22.03 9.27 4.08
C ARG A 94 20.95 8.90 5.09
N LEU A 95 19.70 9.17 4.73
CA LEU A 95 18.52 8.87 5.53
C LEU A 95 17.57 7.97 4.72
N PRO A 96 17.73 6.63 4.82
CA PRO A 96 16.83 5.69 4.19
C PRO A 96 15.53 5.54 4.98
N ALA A 97 14.42 5.47 4.26
CA ALA A 97 13.09 5.23 4.79
C ALA A 97 12.30 4.31 3.84
N THR A 98 11.42 3.50 4.41
CA THR A 98 10.43 2.71 3.69
C THR A 98 9.07 3.36 3.83
N VAL A 99 8.42 3.61 2.71
CA VAL A 99 7.07 4.17 2.61
C VAL A 99 6.18 3.20 1.87
N THR A 100 5.06 2.83 2.48
CA THR A 100 4.02 2.02 1.84
C THR A 100 2.67 2.72 1.93
N GLY A 101 1.72 2.31 1.11
CA GLY A 101 0.37 2.90 1.08
C GLY A 101 -0.29 2.66 -0.27
N ARG A 102 -1.62 2.67 -0.29
CA ARG A 102 -2.41 2.55 -1.51
C ARG A 102 -3.51 3.61 -1.55
N PRO A 103 -3.61 4.44 -2.59
CA PRO A 103 -2.66 4.61 -3.70
C PRO A 103 -1.24 4.96 -3.23
N HIS A 104 -0.25 4.80 -4.12
CA HIS A 104 1.16 5.07 -3.79
C HIS A 104 1.31 6.53 -3.29
N PRO A 105 1.85 6.73 -2.07
CA PRO A 105 1.82 8.04 -1.45
C PRO A 105 2.87 8.99 -2.04
N THR A 106 2.54 10.27 -2.04
CA THR A 106 3.50 11.34 -2.35
C THR A 106 4.42 11.53 -1.15
N ILE A 107 5.74 11.51 -1.38
CA ILE A 107 6.77 11.59 -0.35
C ILE A 107 7.43 12.97 -0.38
N VAL A 108 7.51 13.61 0.78
CA VAL A 108 8.17 14.91 0.96
C VAL A 108 9.11 14.84 2.15
N TRP A 109 10.36 15.23 1.94
CA TRP A 109 11.33 15.43 3.02
C TRP A 109 11.40 16.92 3.37
N THR A 110 11.44 17.20 4.68
CA THR A 110 11.53 18.56 5.24
C THR A 110 12.55 18.57 6.38
N LEU A 111 13.14 19.74 6.63
CA LEU A 111 14.00 19.98 7.78
C LEU A 111 13.21 20.90 8.71
N GLU A 112 13.04 20.52 9.97
CA GLU A 112 12.23 21.30 10.89
C GLU A 112 12.98 22.52 11.43
N ASP A 113 14.29 22.35 11.65
CA ASP A 113 15.16 23.38 12.24
C ASP A 113 15.79 24.32 11.19
N GLY A 114 15.29 24.32 9.94
CA GLY A 114 15.86 25.13 8.87
C GLY A 114 15.30 24.83 7.49
N GLU A 115 16.06 25.15 6.45
CA GLU A 115 15.70 24.85 5.07
C GLU A 115 16.60 23.75 4.48
N ILE A 116 15.98 22.83 3.76
CA ILE A 116 16.70 21.86 2.94
C ILE A 116 17.25 22.57 1.72
N ASP A 117 18.56 22.54 1.56
CA ASP A 117 19.26 23.02 0.37
C ASP A 117 18.97 22.07 -0.83
N LYS A 118 17.98 22.44 -1.65
CA LYS A 118 17.47 21.61 -2.76
C LYS A 118 18.52 21.36 -3.85
N GLU A 119 19.60 22.14 -3.92
CA GLU A 119 20.67 21.93 -4.91
C GLU A 119 21.66 20.84 -4.47
N ARG A 120 21.84 20.67 -3.15
CA ARG A 120 22.76 19.68 -2.57
C ARG A 120 22.09 18.37 -2.18
N VAL A 121 20.79 18.40 -1.93
CA VAL A 121 20.00 17.24 -1.51
C VAL A 121 19.53 16.44 -2.71
N VAL A 122 19.80 15.14 -2.67
CA VAL A 122 19.33 14.16 -3.65
C VAL A 122 18.34 13.23 -2.95
N ILE A 123 17.11 13.17 -3.45
CA ILE A 123 16.08 12.25 -2.95
C ILE A 123 15.84 11.18 -4.01
N GLU A 124 16.12 9.93 -3.66
CA GLU A 124 15.92 8.77 -4.53
C GLU A 124 14.69 8.00 -4.06
N ASN A 125 13.65 7.93 -4.89
CA ASN A 125 12.44 7.15 -4.61
C ASN A 125 12.38 5.95 -5.56
N VAL A 126 12.48 4.74 -5.00
CA VAL A 126 12.45 3.48 -5.76
C VAL A 126 11.44 2.53 -5.12
N GLY A 127 10.29 2.35 -5.78
CA GLY A 127 9.20 1.53 -5.27
C GLY A 127 8.70 2.05 -3.92
N THR A 128 8.91 1.28 -2.86
CA THR A 128 8.56 1.65 -1.48
C THR A 128 9.73 2.25 -0.70
N SER A 129 10.90 2.42 -1.29
CA SER A 129 12.07 3.00 -0.63
C SER A 129 12.25 4.48 -1.00
N SER A 130 12.55 5.31 -0.02
CA SER A 130 12.91 6.73 -0.19
C SER A 130 14.20 7.00 0.58
N VAL A 131 15.20 7.54 -0.09
CA VAL A 131 16.49 7.86 0.53
C VAL A 131 16.84 9.32 0.27
N LEU A 132 16.95 10.10 1.34
CA LEU A 132 17.53 11.43 1.29
C LEU A 132 19.05 11.33 1.44
N SER A 133 19.80 11.94 0.53
CA SER A 133 21.26 11.94 0.53
C SER A 133 21.82 13.35 0.37
N ILE A 134 22.78 13.74 1.22
CA ILE A 134 23.53 15.00 1.13
C ILE A 134 25.02 14.67 1.06
N LYS A 135 25.66 14.98 -0.07
CA LYS A 135 27.12 14.81 -0.22
C LYS A 135 27.86 15.98 0.45
N ASN A 136 29.04 15.71 1.00
CA ASN A 136 29.87 16.72 1.68
C ASN A 136 29.07 17.52 2.70
N ALA A 137 28.43 16.83 3.66
CA ALA A 137 27.57 17.43 4.68
C ALA A 137 28.32 18.52 5.44
N LEU A 138 27.65 19.65 5.65
CA LEU A 138 28.20 20.80 6.38
C LEU A 138 27.59 20.85 7.77
N ARG A 139 28.24 21.57 8.68
CA ARG A 139 27.69 21.83 10.01
C ARG A 139 26.31 22.48 9.96
N LYS A 140 25.97 23.24 8.91
CA LYS A 140 24.63 23.83 8.72
C LYS A 140 23.54 22.80 8.37
N ASP A 141 23.92 21.60 7.92
CA ASP A 141 22.98 20.53 7.52
C ASP A 141 22.48 19.74 8.75
N HIS A 142 22.72 20.22 9.97
CA HIS A 142 22.25 19.57 11.19
C HIS A 142 20.78 19.88 11.45
N GLY A 143 20.08 18.98 12.13
CA GLY A 143 18.70 19.20 12.55
C GLY A 143 17.82 17.98 12.45
N ARG A 144 16.52 18.20 12.61
CA ARG A 144 15.50 17.15 12.55
C ARG A 144 14.90 17.04 11.14
N TYR A 145 15.25 15.97 10.46
CA TYR A 145 14.71 15.61 9.15
C TYR A 145 13.40 14.85 9.31
N VAL A 146 12.35 15.32 8.64
CA VAL A 146 11.01 14.75 8.69
C VAL A 146 10.63 14.29 7.29
N ILE A 147 10.36 13.00 7.15
CA ILE A 147 9.74 12.41 5.96
C ILE A 147 8.23 12.35 6.19
N THR A 148 7.47 12.88 5.24
CA THR A 148 6.00 12.86 5.23
C THR A 148 5.51 12.16 3.97
N ALA A 149 4.61 11.19 4.14
CA ALA A 149 3.95 10.48 3.07
C ALA A 149 2.44 10.74 3.13
N THR A 150 1.85 11.11 2.00
CA THR A 150 0.43 11.47 1.92
C THR A 150 -0.23 10.79 0.71
N ASN A 151 -1.40 10.19 0.94
CA ASN A 151 -2.30 9.69 -0.11
C ASN A 151 -3.77 10.05 0.22
N GLU A 152 -4.70 9.62 -0.63
CA GLU A 152 -6.14 9.87 -0.43
C GLU A 152 -6.70 9.26 0.87
N SER A 153 -6.03 8.25 1.42
CA SER A 153 -6.42 7.52 2.62
C SER A 153 -5.87 8.15 3.90
N GLY A 154 -4.94 9.11 3.80
CA GLY A 154 -4.39 9.83 4.94
C GLY A 154 -2.96 10.31 4.75
N SER A 155 -2.33 10.71 5.87
CA SER A 155 -0.93 11.15 5.91
C SER A 155 -0.21 10.57 7.12
N LYS A 156 1.08 10.27 6.96
CA LYS A 156 1.95 9.75 8.01
C LYS A 156 3.34 10.32 7.86
N SER A 157 4.00 10.58 9.00
CA SER A 157 5.35 11.12 9.02
C SER A 157 6.23 10.37 10.00
N ALA A 158 7.53 10.38 9.74
CA ALA A 158 8.57 9.93 10.65
C ALA A 158 9.71 10.95 10.67
N ALA A 159 10.41 11.05 11.80
CA ALA A 159 11.48 12.04 11.99
C ALA A 159 12.75 11.38 12.53
N THR A 160 13.90 11.88 12.09
CA THR A 160 15.21 11.52 12.62
C THR A 160 16.08 12.76 12.78
N ARG A 161 16.99 12.74 13.74
CA ARG A 161 17.94 13.82 14.00
C ARG A 161 19.29 13.50 13.35
N ALA A 162 19.84 14.44 12.60
CA ALA A 162 21.20 14.36 12.10
C ALA A 162 22.10 15.36 12.84
N GLU A 163 23.21 14.88 13.38
CA GLU A 163 24.24 15.68 14.02
C GLU A 163 25.52 15.60 13.19
N ILE A 164 26.05 16.77 12.79
CA ILE A 164 27.29 16.90 12.04
C ILE A 164 28.35 17.52 12.94
N PHE A 165 29.41 16.76 13.19
CA PHE A 165 30.59 17.18 13.94
C PHE A 165 31.66 17.71 12.97
N ASP A 166 32.57 18.54 13.49
CA ASP A 166 33.70 19.08 12.72
C ASP A 166 34.85 18.07 12.65
#